data_AF-W3X1B7-F1
#
_entry.id   AF-W3X1B7-F1
#
_cell.length_a   1.000
_cell.length_b   1.000
_cell.length_c   1.000
_cell.angle_alpha   90.00
_cell.angle_beta   90.00
_cell.angle_gamma   90.00
#
_symmetry.space_group_name_H-M   'P 1'
#
loop_
_entity.id
_entity.type
_entity.pdbx_description
1 polymer ?
#
loop_
_entity_poly.entity_id
_entity_poly.type
_entity_poly.pdbx_seq_one_letter_code
_entity_poly.pdbx_strand_id
1 'polypeptide(L)'
;MPSRTLPTLTQAEVESHSSSKSCYVTIGANVYDVTDFLEGHPGGPELILDWAGKDITQILKDQDSHTHSDSAYEILEESLVGFVVNEKIAVDHDLQKKVNGNDVQINEKVTPFVHPRTGMSCEEDLSKDTDYDTDYKRHKFIDLNKPMLMQVWRGGFTKEFYLDQVHRPRHFKGGASAPLFGNFLEPLSLTPWWVVPMVWLPPVAYGTYTSHEGLTGWTQVATCFGFGLFLWSLVEYVLHRFLFHLDGYLPDNRVGITLHFLLHGVHHYLPMDRYRLVMPPTLFVVLATPFWKLAHAIFYWNWHMATAVFCGGIFGYICYDLTHYFLHHQNLPLWYKELKKYHLAHHFLDYELGFGVTSKFWDRIFGTELVTVVKSS
;
A
#
# COMPACT_ATOMS: atom_id res chain seq x y z
N MET A 1 17.76 -2.19 17.38
CA MET A 1 18.45 -2.39 16.10
C MET A 1 17.60 -1.74 15.01
N PRO A 2 18.17 -1.09 13.98
CA PRO A 2 17.37 -0.50 12.92
C PRO A 2 16.53 -1.60 12.26
N SER A 3 15.23 -1.38 12.13
CA SER A 3 14.34 -2.25 11.35
C SER A 3 14.77 -2.19 9.89
N ARG A 4 15.73 -3.04 9.51
CA ARG A 4 16.09 -3.25 8.12
C ARG A 4 14.92 -3.98 7.49
N THR A 5 14.18 -3.29 6.64
CA THR A 5 13.41 -3.95 5.58
C THR A 5 14.37 -4.90 4.85
N LEU A 6 13.96 -6.16 4.72
CA LEU A 6 14.79 -7.15 4.07
C LEU A 6 14.79 -6.87 2.56
N PRO A 7 15.96 -6.73 1.92
CA PRO A 7 16.08 -6.37 0.51
C PRO A 7 15.42 -7.38 -0.42
N THR A 8 14.98 -6.89 -1.58
CA THR A 8 14.66 -7.74 -2.72
C THR A 8 15.93 -7.98 -3.53
N LEU A 9 16.28 -9.25 -3.72
CA LEU A 9 17.45 -9.74 -4.44
C LEU A 9 17.03 -10.33 -5.78
N THR A 10 17.91 -10.23 -6.76
CA THR A 10 17.79 -10.97 -8.02
C THR A 10 18.25 -12.42 -7.82
N GLN A 11 17.79 -13.32 -8.68
CA GLN A 11 18.26 -14.72 -8.65
C GLN A 11 19.78 -14.82 -8.80
N ALA A 12 20.38 -13.98 -9.66
CA ALA A 12 21.83 -13.92 -9.84
C ALA A 12 22.58 -13.46 -8.58
N GLU A 13 22.01 -12.53 -7.80
CA GLU A 13 22.58 -12.12 -6.51
C GLU A 13 22.53 -13.28 -5.52
N VAL A 14 21.40 -13.99 -5.40
CA VAL A 14 21.28 -15.17 -4.52
C VAL A 14 22.29 -16.26 -4.92
N GLU A 15 22.42 -16.56 -6.21
CA GLU A 15 23.37 -17.55 -6.73
C GLU A 15 24.84 -17.16 -6.48
N SER A 16 25.14 -15.88 -6.33
CA SER A 16 26.50 -15.41 -5.99
C SER A 16 26.90 -15.75 -4.53
N HIS A 17 25.93 -16.02 -3.67
CA HIS A 17 26.13 -16.44 -2.28
C HIS A 17 26.19 -17.98 -2.17
N SER A 18 27.17 -18.60 -2.86
CA SER A 18 27.30 -20.05 -3.01
C SER A 18 28.53 -20.67 -2.31
N SER A 19 29.00 -20.12 -1.18
CA SER A 19 30.25 -20.57 -0.52
C SER A 19 30.13 -20.66 1.00
N SER A 20 31.07 -21.34 1.66
CA SER A 20 31.08 -21.47 3.14
C SER A 20 31.25 -20.17 3.92
N LYS A 21 31.64 -19.07 3.24
CA LYS A 21 31.75 -17.74 3.86
C LYS A 21 30.54 -16.85 3.58
N SER A 22 29.60 -17.34 2.77
CA SER A 22 28.46 -16.60 2.25
C SER A 22 27.55 -17.59 1.52
N CYS A 23 26.59 -18.15 2.23
CA CYS A 23 25.73 -19.26 1.81
C CYS A 23 24.26 -18.89 1.96
N TYR A 24 23.61 -18.54 0.84
CA TYR A 24 22.18 -18.25 0.83
C TYR A 24 21.40 -19.42 0.25
N VAL A 25 20.15 -19.58 0.68
CA VAL A 25 19.21 -20.57 0.14
C VAL A 25 17.84 -19.93 -0.03
N THR A 26 17.00 -20.49 -0.92
CA THR A 26 15.64 -19.98 -1.13
C THR A 26 14.57 -21.01 -0.80
N ILE A 27 13.43 -20.52 -0.33
CA ILE A 27 12.17 -21.29 -0.31
C ILE A 27 11.13 -20.43 -1.00
N GLY A 28 10.82 -20.77 -2.25
CA GLY A 28 9.92 -20.00 -3.08
C GLY A 28 10.47 -18.60 -3.35
N ALA A 29 9.88 -17.58 -2.73
CA ALA A 29 10.31 -16.19 -2.87
C ALA A 29 11.18 -15.70 -1.71
N ASN A 30 11.34 -16.47 -0.64
CA ASN A 30 12.11 -16.04 0.54
C ASN A 30 13.59 -16.40 0.37
N VAL A 31 14.48 -15.49 0.74
CA VAL A 31 15.93 -15.69 0.75
C VAL A 31 16.42 -15.75 2.19
N TYR A 32 17.17 -16.80 2.52
CA TYR A 32 17.72 -17.02 3.85
C TYR A 32 19.24 -17.05 3.79
N ASP A 33 19.91 -16.33 4.71
CA ASP A 33 21.35 -16.42 4.91
C ASP A 33 21.64 -17.44 6.00
N VAL A 34 22.11 -18.63 5.58
CA VAL A 34 22.39 -19.74 6.49
C VAL A 34 23.89 -19.88 6.78
N THR A 35 24.70 -18.86 6.46
CA THR A 35 26.16 -18.90 6.61
C THR A 35 26.58 -19.24 8.03
N ASP A 36 26.00 -18.57 9.02
CA ASP A 36 26.35 -18.76 10.45
C ASP A 36 25.81 -20.09 11.00
N PHE A 37 24.85 -20.71 10.31
CA PHE A 37 24.25 -21.99 10.73
C PHE A 37 24.98 -23.22 10.17
N LEU A 38 25.90 -23.05 9.20
CA LEU A 38 26.58 -24.16 8.54
C LEU A 38 27.24 -25.15 9.52
N GLU A 39 27.99 -24.66 10.49
CA GLU A 39 28.66 -25.51 11.51
C GLU A 39 27.68 -26.08 12.56
N GLY A 40 26.51 -25.46 12.70
CA GLY A 40 25.44 -25.88 13.60
C GLY A 40 24.51 -26.94 13.02
N HIS A 41 24.62 -27.24 11.71
CA HIS A 41 23.75 -28.21 11.04
C HIS A 41 24.07 -29.65 11.48
N PRO A 42 23.11 -30.39 12.07
CA PRO A 42 23.35 -31.75 12.58
C PRO A 42 23.80 -32.77 11.52
N GLY A 43 23.44 -32.55 10.25
CA GLY A 43 23.87 -33.36 9.12
C GLY A 43 25.24 -32.97 8.53
N GLY A 44 25.88 -31.94 9.09
CA GLY A 44 27.14 -31.37 8.62
C GLY A 44 26.95 -30.24 7.60
N PRO A 45 27.93 -29.31 7.51
CA PRO A 45 27.85 -28.13 6.63
C PRO A 45 27.82 -28.49 5.14
N GLU A 46 28.46 -29.60 4.76
CA GLU A 46 28.59 -30.04 3.36
C GLU A 46 27.22 -30.23 2.69
N LEU A 47 26.22 -30.74 3.43
CA LEU A 47 24.88 -30.97 2.91
C LEU A 47 24.12 -29.68 2.59
N ILE A 48 24.41 -28.58 3.31
CA ILE A 48 23.82 -27.27 3.01
C ILE A 48 24.57 -26.64 1.83
N LEU A 49 25.90 -26.79 1.78
CA LEU A 49 26.73 -26.21 0.73
C LEU A 49 26.39 -26.73 -0.68
N ASP A 50 25.95 -27.99 -0.80
CA ASP A 50 25.45 -28.55 -2.07
C ASP A 50 24.25 -27.77 -2.64
N TRP A 51 23.53 -27.07 -1.77
CA TRP A 51 22.34 -26.27 -2.08
C TRP A 51 22.56 -24.76 -1.98
N ALA A 52 23.79 -24.30 -1.74
CA ALA A 52 24.10 -22.88 -1.68
C ALA A 52 23.75 -22.18 -3.01
N GLY A 53 23.01 -21.07 -2.92
CA GLY A 53 22.45 -20.32 -4.04
C GLY A 53 21.19 -20.90 -4.68
N LYS A 54 20.60 -21.97 -4.12
CA LYS A 54 19.49 -22.72 -4.75
C LYS A 54 18.21 -22.77 -3.88
N ASP A 55 17.11 -23.16 -4.52
CA ASP A 55 15.83 -23.41 -3.84
C ASP A 55 15.84 -24.79 -3.17
N ILE A 56 15.56 -24.81 -1.87
CA ILE A 56 15.57 -26.01 -1.02
C ILE A 56 14.17 -26.51 -0.66
N THR A 57 13.11 -25.97 -1.28
CA THR A 57 11.71 -26.32 -0.96
C THR A 57 11.44 -27.82 -1.09
N GLN A 58 12.01 -28.45 -2.12
CA GLN A 58 11.79 -29.88 -2.38
C GLN A 58 12.58 -30.76 -1.43
N ILE A 59 13.85 -30.44 -1.19
CA ILE A 59 14.70 -31.26 -0.31
C ILE A 59 14.26 -31.17 1.16
N LEU A 60 13.73 -30.03 1.60
CA LEU A 60 13.14 -29.90 2.95
C LEU A 60 11.86 -30.72 3.13
N LYS A 61 11.12 -30.99 2.05
CA LYS A 61 9.87 -31.78 2.05
C LYS A 61 10.09 -33.26 1.77
N ASP A 62 11.30 -33.65 1.39
CA ASP A 62 11.65 -35.02 1.06
C ASP A 62 11.79 -35.87 2.33
N GLN A 63 10.72 -36.59 2.66
CA GLN A 63 10.65 -37.48 3.82
C GLN A 63 11.58 -38.71 3.70
N ASP A 64 12.03 -39.06 2.49
CA ASP A 64 12.95 -40.17 2.26
C ASP A 64 14.41 -39.79 2.55
N SER A 65 14.72 -38.48 2.54
CA SER A 65 16.04 -37.94 2.89
C SER A 65 16.23 -37.83 4.41
N HIS A 66 15.40 -37.02 5.09
CA HIS A 66 15.22 -36.96 6.54
C HIS A 66 14.11 -35.95 6.91
N THR A 67 13.48 -36.12 8.06
CA THR A 67 12.48 -35.18 8.58
C THR A 67 13.11 -34.11 9.48
N HIS A 68 12.84 -32.84 9.18
CA HIS A 68 13.24 -31.70 10.02
C HIS A 68 12.23 -31.49 11.16
N SER A 69 12.73 -31.15 12.36
CA SER A 69 11.87 -30.79 13.50
C SER A 69 11.33 -29.36 13.37
N ASP A 70 10.28 -29.02 14.12
CA ASP A 70 9.72 -27.66 14.15
C ASP A 70 10.78 -26.60 14.49
N SER A 71 11.70 -26.91 15.42
CA SER A 71 12.82 -26.02 15.78
C SER A 71 13.80 -25.77 14.63
N ALA A 72 13.93 -26.68 13.66
CA ALA A 72 14.77 -26.45 12.49
C ALA A 72 14.14 -25.42 11.53
N TYR A 73 12.81 -25.38 11.46
CA TYR A 73 12.09 -24.35 10.70
C TYR A 73 12.17 -22.98 11.38
N GLU A 74 12.11 -22.92 12.71
CA GLU A 74 12.28 -21.68 13.47
C GLU A 74 13.66 -21.04 13.23
N ILE A 75 14.74 -21.84 13.26
CA ILE A 75 16.10 -21.38 12.97
C ILE A 75 16.21 -20.83 11.53
N LEU A 76 15.54 -21.48 10.58
CA LEU A 76 15.52 -21.02 9.20
C LEU A 76 14.76 -19.70 9.05
N GLU A 77 13.63 -19.54 9.74
CA GLU A 77 12.88 -18.28 9.75
C GLU A 77 13.69 -17.11 10.33
N GLU A 78 14.49 -17.35 11.37
CA GLU A 78 15.40 -16.34 11.94
C GLU A 78 16.51 -15.92 10.96
N SER A 79 16.82 -16.78 9.98
CA SER A 79 17.84 -16.56 8.97
C SER A 79 17.31 -15.81 7.73
N LEU A 80 16.07 -15.29 7.75
CA LEU A 80 15.47 -14.59 6.62
C LEU A 80 16.18 -13.25 6.37
N VAL A 81 16.71 -13.06 5.16
CA VAL A 81 17.46 -11.86 4.78
C VAL A 81 16.91 -11.10 3.59
N GLY A 82 15.94 -11.64 2.86
CA GLY A 82 15.42 -10.98 1.67
C GLY A 82 14.35 -11.76 0.92
N PHE A 83 14.02 -11.24 -0.26
CA PHE A 83 13.07 -11.88 -1.18
C PHE A 83 13.67 -11.96 -2.59
N VAL A 84 13.47 -13.06 -3.32
CA VAL A 84 13.98 -13.20 -4.70
C VAL A 84 12.91 -12.88 -5.74
N VAL A 85 13.28 -12.12 -6.77
CA VAL A 85 12.44 -11.91 -7.97
C VAL A 85 12.67 -13.07 -8.93
N ASN A 86 11.71 -13.98 -9.05
CA ASN A 86 11.84 -15.12 -9.97
C ASN A 86 11.69 -14.68 -11.44
N GLU A 87 12.78 -14.78 -12.21
CA GLU A 87 12.85 -14.52 -13.66
C GLU A 87 12.16 -15.58 -14.55
N LYS A 88 11.50 -16.60 -13.99
CA LYS A 88 10.71 -17.59 -14.77
C LYS A 88 9.37 -17.05 -15.29
N ILE A 89 9.41 -15.84 -15.85
CA ILE A 89 8.59 -15.40 -16.98
C ILE A 89 9.56 -14.82 -18.04
N ALA A 90 10.66 -15.53 -18.31
CA ALA A 90 11.46 -15.33 -19.50
C ALA A 90 10.77 -16.09 -20.65
N VAL A 91 10.12 -15.30 -21.50
CA VAL A 91 9.55 -15.62 -22.81
C VAL A 91 10.29 -16.76 -23.52
N ASP A 92 9.70 -17.96 -23.57
CA ASP A 92 10.07 -18.98 -24.56
C ASP A 92 9.31 -18.68 -25.86
N HIS A 93 9.96 -17.93 -26.74
CA HIS A 93 9.47 -17.61 -28.06
C HIS A 93 10.01 -18.62 -29.10
N ASP A 94 10.07 -19.93 -28.81
CA ASP A 94 10.42 -20.91 -29.86
C ASP A 94 9.75 -22.30 -29.80
N LEU A 95 8.50 -22.37 -29.34
CA LEU A 95 7.66 -23.57 -29.49
C LEU A 95 6.38 -23.31 -30.29
N GLN A 96 6.53 -22.73 -31.48
CA GLN A 96 5.59 -22.98 -32.59
C GLN A 96 6.22 -23.94 -33.60
N LYS A 97 6.28 -25.23 -33.24
CA LYS A 97 6.20 -26.30 -34.24
C LYS A 97 5.88 -27.66 -33.63
N LYS A 98 4.81 -28.25 -34.17
CA LYS A 98 4.34 -29.64 -34.06
C LYS A 98 3.56 -30.00 -32.81
N VAL A 99 2.27 -29.72 -32.86
CA VAL A 99 1.26 -30.55 -32.22
C VAL A 99 1.04 -31.78 -33.09
N ASN A 100 1.31 -32.97 -32.54
CA ASN A 100 0.61 -34.20 -32.89
C ASN A 100 0.70 -35.19 -31.73
N GLY A 101 -0.46 -35.50 -31.14
CA GLY A 101 -0.76 -36.75 -30.44
C GLY A 101 -0.04 -37.03 -29.13
N ASN A 102 -0.73 -36.78 -28.02
CA ASN A 102 -0.99 -37.69 -26.89
C ASN A 102 -1.03 -36.95 -25.55
N ASP A 103 -1.96 -37.39 -24.72
CA ASP A 103 -2.32 -36.87 -23.40
C ASP A 103 -1.12 -36.57 -22.51
N VAL A 104 -1.04 -35.33 -22.02
CA VAL A 104 -0.30 -34.99 -20.81
C VAL A 104 -1.28 -34.28 -19.88
N GLN A 105 -1.75 -35.00 -18.85
CA GLN A 105 -2.39 -34.39 -17.70
C GLN A 105 -1.33 -33.61 -16.93
N ILE A 106 -1.31 -32.29 -17.09
CA ILE A 106 -0.55 -31.41 -16.21
C ILE A 106 -1.41 -31.19 -14.97
N ASN A 107 -1.11 -31.93 -13.91
CA ASN A 107 -1.70 -31.73 -12.58
C ASN A 107 -0.76 -30.86 -11.75
N GLU A 108 -0.54 -29.62 -12.16
CA GLU A 108 0.16 -28.63 -11.34
C GLU A 108 -0.85 -27.95 -10.41
N LYS A 109 -0.89 -28.40 -9.15
CA LYS A 109 -1.42 -27.57 -8.07
C LYS A 109 -0.44 -26.40 -7.85
N VAL A 110 -0.57 -25.37 -8.68
CA VAL A 110 0.04 -24.05 -8.44
C VAL A 110 -0.52 -23.55 -7.11
N THR A 111 0.32 -23.52 -6.08
CA THR A 111 -0.03 -22.83 -4.83
C THR A 111 0.01 -21.32 -5.14
N PRO A 112 -1.09 -20.57 -4.91
CA PRO A 112 -1.10 -19.14 -5.14
C PRO A 112 0.00 -18.47 -4.30
N PHE A 113 0.74 -17.51 -4.88
CA PHE A 113 1.65 -16.68 -4.10
C PHE A 113 0.82 -15.92 -3.05
N VAL A 114 1.15 -16.13 -1.78
CA VAL A 114 0.52 -15.45 -0.64
C VAL A 114 1.50 -14.39 -0.16
N HIS A 115 1.09 -13.12 -0.16
CA HIS A 115 1.97 -12.03 0.24
C HIS A 115 2.38 -12.18 1.74
N PRO A 116 3.68 -12.19 2.09
CA PRO A 116 4.13 -12.54 3.45
C PRO A 116 3.60 -11.63 4.56
N ARG A 117 3.38 -10.35 4.25
CA ARG A 117 2.90 -9.35 5.23
C ARG A 117 1.37 -9.34 5.35
N THR A 118 0.65 -9.45 4.25
CA THR A 118 -0.82 -9.27 4.18
C THR A 118 -1.58 -10.59 4.12
N GLY A 119 -0.92 -11.70 3.76
CA GLY A 119 -1.54 -13.01 3.64
C GLY A 119 -2.48 -13.14 2.44
N MET A 120 -2.44 -12.21 1.48
CA MET A 120 -3.36 -12.17 0.34
C MET A 120 -2.76 -12.81 -0.90
N SER A 121 -3.62 -13.48 -1.68
CA SER A 121 -3.22 -14.22 -2.87
C SER A 121 -4.01 -13.85 -4.14
N CYS A 122 -5.23 -13.32 -3.99
CA CYS A 122 -6.09 -12.95 -5.11
C CYS A 122 -7.01 -11.75 -4.78
N GLU A 123 -7.75 -11.24 -5.78
CA GLU A 123 -8.66 -10.08 -5.60
C GLU A 123 -9.81 -10.41 -4.64
N GLU A 124 -10.25 -11.68 -4.57
CA GLU A 124 -11.29 -12.13 -3.66
C GLU A 124 -10.89 -11.99 -2.18
N ASP A 125 -9.60 -12.15 -1.88
CA ASP A 125 -9.06 -11.98 -0.51
C ASP A 125 -9.21 -10.54 0.00
N LEU A 126 -9.36 -9.55 -0.90
CA LEU A 126 -9.56 -8.14 -0.54
C LEU A 126 -10.86 -7.89 0.24
N SER A 127 -11.86 -8.75 0.04
CA SER A 127 -13.19 -8.63 0.65
C SER A 127 -13.47 -9.69 1.70
N LYS A 128 -12.47 -10.48 2.08
CA LYS A 128 -12.66 -11.57 3.04
C LYS A 128 -12.76 -11.00 4.45
N ASP A 129 -13.90 -11.25 5.09
CA ASP A 129 -14.14 -10.87 6.49
C ASP A 129 -13.03 -11.38 7.42
N THR A 130 -12.51 -10.49 8.28
CA THR A 130 -11.54 -10.84 9.31
C THR A 130 -12.24 -11.47 10.51
N ASP A 131 -11.69 -12.57 11.05
CA ASP A 131 -12.13 -13.11 12.33
C ASP A 131 -11.54 -12.28 13.48
N TYR A 132 -12.41 -11.56 14.20
CA TYR A 132 -12.00 -10.52 15.14
C TYR A 132 -11.25 -11.08 16.36
N ASP A 133 -11.73 -12.19 16.91
CA ASP A 133 -11.13 -12.79 18.10
C ASP A 133 -9.76 -13.39 17.78
N THR A 134 -9.63 -14.03 16.61
CA THR A 134 -8.37 -14.61 16.15
C THR A 134 -7.36 -13.52 15.79
N ASP A 135 -7.78 -12.47 15.07
CA ASP A 135 -6.92 -11.33 14.73
C ASP A 135 -6.38 -10.64 16.00
N TYR A 136 -7.26 -10.30 16.95
CA TYR A 136 -6.83 -9.68 18.20
C TYR A 136 -5.94 -10.60 19.04
N LYS A 137 -6.23 -11.91 19.09
CA LYS A 137 -5.38 -12.88 19.80
C LYS A 137 -4.00 -12.98 19.20
N ARG A 138 -3.90 -12.99 17.86
CA ARG A 138 -2.64 -13.15 17.12
C ARG A 138 -1.80 -11.87 17.11
N HIS A 139 -2.41 -10.74 16.79
CA HIS A 139 -1.70 -9.50 16.50
C HIS A 139 -1.66 -8.52 17.66
N LYS A 140 -2.54 -8.65 18.67
CA LYS A 140 -2.60 -7.76 19.85
C LYS A 140 -2.69 -6.27 19.52
N PHE A 141 -3.30 -5.93 18.38
CA PHE A 141 -3.42 -4.56 17.89
C PHE A 141 -4.76 -3.93 18.26
N ILE A 142 -5.77 -4.01 17.40
CA ILE A 142 -7.10 -3.42 17.61
C ILE A 142 -8.16 -4.53 17.67
N ASP A 143 -8.92 -4.58 18.75
CA ASP A 143 -10.09 -5.45 18.87
C ASP A 143 -11.26 -4.84 18.10
N LEU A 144 -11.58 -5.41 16.93
CA LEU A 144 -12.66 -4.97 16.06
C LEU A 144 -14.06 -5.10 16.69
N ASN A 145 -14.23 -5.86 17.80
CA ASN A 145 -15.49 -5.89 18.54
C ASN A 145 -15.75 -4.61 19.35
N LYS A 146 -14.77 -3.70 19.43
CA LYS A 146 -14.83 -2.49 20.27
C LYS A 146 -14.49 -1.24 19.46
N PRO A 147 -14.90 -0.04 19.93
CA PRO A 147 -14.55 1.21 19.26
C PRO A 147 -13.04 1.41 19.14
N MET A 148 -12.56 1.75 17.94
CA MET A 148 -11.12 1.75 17.64
C MET A 148 -10.38 2.97 18.20
N LEU A 149 -10.97 4.17 18.22
CA LEU A 149 -10.25 5.41 18.52
C LEU A 149 -9.60 5.39 19.91
N MET A 150 -10.36 4.94 20.92
CA MET A 150 -9.84 4.88 22.29
C MET A 150 -8.81 3.75 22.47
N GLN A 151 -8.88 2.70 21.65
CA GLN A 151 -7.84 1.66 21.63
C GLN A 151 -6.54 2.20 21.07
N VAL A 152 -6.58 3.01 20.00
CA VAL A 152 -5.38 3.68 19.46
C VAL A 152 -4.84 4.71 20.46
N TRP A 153 -5.70 5.54 21.03
CA TRP A 153 -5.30 6.61 21.96
C TRP A 153 -4.70 6.09 23.28
N ARG A 154 -5.21 4.96 23.80
CA ARG A 154 -4.81 4.38 25.09
C ARG A 154 -4.00 3.08 24.96
N GLY A 155 -3.76 2.59 23.75
CA GLY A 155 -3.16 1.28 23.49
C GLY A 155 -1.69 1.17 23.89
N GLY A 156 -0.98 2.30 24.00
CA GLY A 156 0.43 2.31 24.41
C GLY A 156 1.37 1.65 23.39
N PHE A 157 0.97 1.62 22.13
CA PHE A 157 1.76 1.06 21.03
C PHE A 157 3.04 1.86 20.81
N THR A 158 4.15 1.17 20.58
CA THR A 158 5.32 1.81 19.97
C THR A 158 5.01 2.14 18.51
N LYS A 159 5.66 3.18 18.00
CA LYS A 159 5.58 3.58 16.59
C LYS A 159 5.80 2.39 15.65
N GLU A 160 6.85 1.61 15.86
CA GLU A 160 7.23 0.52 14.97
C GLU A 160 6.14 -0.56 14.92
N PHE A 161 5.59 -0.94 16.08
CA PHE A 161 4.50 -1.90 16.15
C PHE A 161 3.22 -1.35 15.49
N TYR A 162 2.90 -0.09 15.75
CA TYR A 162 1.74 0.57 15.14
C TYR A 162 1.85 0.59 13.61
N LEU A 163 2.98 1.04 13.05
CA LEU A 163 3.17 1.15 11.60
C LEU A 163 3.16 -0.21 10.90
N ASP A 164 3.73 -1.24 11.52
CA ASP A 164 3.65 -2.60 10.99
C ASP A 164 2.21 -3.13 10.97
N GLN A 165 1.42 -2.84 12.00
CA GLN A 165 0.06 -3.37 12.11
C GLN A 165 -0.99 -2.55 11.35
N VAL A 166 -0.88 -1.24 11.31
CA VAL A 166 -1.87 -0.37 10.66
C VAL A 166 -1.86 -0.54 9.14
N HIS A 167 -0.70 -0.83 8.54
CA HIS A 167 -0.54 -1.09 7.11
C HIS A 167 -0.77 -2.55 6.70
N ARG A 168 -1.24 -3.39 7.63
CA ARG A 168 -1.71 -4.75 7.34
C ARG A 168 -3.25 -4.71 7.25
N PRO A 169 -3.83 -4.82 6.05
CA PRO A 169 -5.26 -4.62 5.87
C PRO A 169 -6.12 -5.67 6.56
N ARG A 170 -7.23 -5.23 7.18
CA ARG A 170 -8.32 -6.05 7.74
C ARG A 170 -9.62 -5.72 7.01
N HIS A 171 -10.63 -6.57 7.19
CA HIS A 171 -11.97 -6.35 6.68
C HIS A 171 -13.01 -6.54 7.78
N PHE A 172 -13.86 -5.54 7.96
CA PHE A 172 -14.96 -5.62 8.92
C PHE A 172 -16.16 -6.36 8.31
N LYS A 173 -16.75 -7.24 9.11
CA LYS A 173 -17.73 -8.24 8.67
C LYS A 173 -18.91 -7.62 7.92
N GLY A 174 -19.22 -8.21 6.77
CA GLY A 174 -20.40 -7.86 5.98
C GLY A 174 -20.30 -6.48 5.31
N GLY A 175 -19.08 -5.95 5.14
CA GLY A 175 -18.84 -4.65 4.51
C GLY A 175 -19.42 -3.44 5.27
N ALA A 176 -19.73 -3.63 6.56
CA ALA A 176 -20.11 -2.54 7.45
C ALA A 176 -18.87 -1.75 7.91
N SER A 177 -19.06 -0.56 8.45
CA SER A 177 -17.96 0.21 9.04
C SER A 177 -17.70 -0.21 10.48
N ALA A 178 -16.45 -0.51 10.81
CA ALA A 178 -16.06 -0.83 12.19
C ALA A 178 -16.32 0.38 13.11
N PRO A 179 -16.79 0.26 14.36
CA PRO A 179 -17.01 1.44 15.21
C PRO A 179 -15.72 2.21 15.49
N LEU A 180 -15.66 3.53 15.24
CA LEU A 180 -14.51 4.36 15.60
C LEU A 180 -14.68 4.95 17.00
N PHE A 181 -15.83 5.59 17.25
CA PHE A 181 -16.19 6.21 18.53
C PHE A 181 -17.13 5.33 19.36
N GLY A 182 -18.06 4.62 18.70
CA GLY A 182 -19.06 3.76 19.36
C GLY A 182 -20.13 4.53 20.15
N ASN A 183 -20.32 5.82 19.86
CA ASN A 183 -21.27 6.70 20.54
C ASN A 183 -21.85 7.73 19.55
N PHE A 184 -22.44 8.82 20.05
CA PHE A 184 -23.07 9.86 19.22
C PHE A 184 -22.11 10.58 18.26
N LEU A 185 -20.79 10.44 18.41
CA LEU A 185 -19.79 11.00 17.50
C LEU A 185 -19.54 10.11 16.27
N GLU A 186 -20.03 8.87 16.25
CA GLU A 186 -19.82 7.93 15.13
C GLU A 186 -20.17 8.52 13.75
N PRO A 187 -21.28 9.26 13.57
CA PRO A 187 -21.61 9.86 12.27
C PRO A 187 -20.54 10.81 11.73
N LEU A 188 -19.73 11.44 12.57
CA LEU A 188 -18.63 12.31 12.13
C LEU A 188 -17.48 11.53 11.47
N SER A 189 -17.39 10.23 11.72
CA SER A 189 -16.38 9.34 11.14
C SER A 189 -16.81 8.67 9.84
N LEU A 190 -18.07 8.84 9.43
CA LEU A 190 -18.66 8.16 8.28
C LEU A 190 -18.91 9.17 7.17
N THR A 191 -18.06 9.18 6.16
CA THR A 191 -18.16 10.11 5.03
C THR A 191 -18.46 9.35 3.74
N PRO A 192 -19.72 9.36 3.25
CA PRO A 192 -20.05 8.82 1.94
C PRO A 192 -19.30 9.55 0.81
N TRP A 193 -18.93 8.83 -0.25
CA TRP A 193 -18.20 9.40 -1.39
C TRP A 193 -18.84 10.64 -2.02
N TRP A 194 -20.17 10.71 -2.07
CA TRP A 194 -20.91 11.81 -2.69
C TRP A 194 -20.91 13.10 -1.85
N VAL A 195 -20.49 13.04 -0.58
CA VAL A 195 -20.36 14.22 0.28
C VAL A 195 -19.29 15.16 -0.26
N VAL A 196 -18.18 14.63 -0.77
CA VAL A 196 -17.07 15.43 -1.30
C VAL A 196 -17.52 16.37 -2.43
N PRO A 197 -18.09 15.90 -3.56
CA PRO A 197 -18.56 16.80 -4.61
C PRO A 197 -19.73 17.68 -4.14
N MET A 198 -20.63 17.17 -3.29
CA MET A 198 -21.76 17.96 -2.79
C MET A 198 -21.33 19.18 -1.98
N VAL A 199 -20.34 19.02 -1.10
CA VAL A 199 -19.86 20.10 -0.22
C VAL A 199 -18.92 21.04 -0.97
N TRP A 200 -18.05 20.52 -1.84
CA TRP A 200 -16.95 21.30 -2.39
C TRP A 200 -17.19 21.87 -3.79
N LEU A 201 -18.04 21.26 -4.63
CA LEU A 201 -18.34 21.84 -5.95
C LEU A 201 -19.04 23.21 -5.86
N PRO A 202 -20.04 23.45 -4.99
CA PRO A 202 -20.67 24.77 -4.89
C PRO A 202 -19.71 25.93 -4.58
N PRO A 203 -18.84 25.86 -3.53
CA PRO A 203 -17.87 26.93 -3.29
C PRO A 203 -16.81 27.05 -4.38
N VAL A 204 -16.41 25.95 -5.02
CA VAL A 204 -15.52 25.99 -6.20
C VAL A 204 -16.17 26.73 -7.36
N ALA A 205 -17.44 26.43 -7.67
CA ALA A 205 -18.17 27.09 -8.74
C ALA A 205 -18.36 28.58 -8.45
N TYR A 206 -18.76 28.93 -7.21
CA TYR A 206 -18.92 30.31 -6.78
C TYR A 206 -17.59 31.07 -6.81
N GLY A 207 -16.51 30.52 -6.25
CA GLY A 207 -15.18 31.14 -6.27
C GLY A 207 -14.61 31.30 -7.68
N THR A 208 -14.85 30.35 -8.58
CA THR A 208 -14.45 30.45 -9.99
C THR A 208 -15.23 31.56 -10.70
N TYR A 209 -16.53 31.70 -10.40
CA TYR A 209 -17.37 32.77 -10.95
C TYR A 209 -16.92 34.16 -10.47
N THR A 210 -16.72 34.34 -9.16
CA THR A 210 -16.25 35.63 -8.61
C THR A 210 -14.84 35.97 -9.04
N SER A 211 -14.00 34.99 -9.39
CA SER A 211 -12.67 35.23 -9.95
C SER A 211 -12.71 35.96 -11.29
N HIS A 212 -13.82 35.88 -12.04
CA HIS A 212 -13.97 36.60 -13.30
C HIS A 212 -14.01 38.13 -13.10
N GLU A 213 -14.47 38.62 -11.96
CA GLU A 213 -14.64 40.06 -11.69
C GLU A 213 -13.31 40.82 -11.63
N GLY A 214 -12.21 40.16 -11.26
CA GLY A 214 -10.88 40.77 -11.14
C GLY A 214 -9.84 40.23 -12.11
N LEU A 215 -10.26 39.47 -13.12
CA LEU A 215 -9.41 38.93 -14.19
C LEU A 215 -9.88 39.47 -15.55
N THR A 216 -8.98 39.54 -16.53
CA THR A 216 -9.27 40.21 -17.81
C THR A 216 -10.28 39.47 -18.69
N GLY A 217 -10.59 38.20 -18.36
CA GLY A 217 -11.55 37.38 -19.09
C GLY A 217 -11.53 35.91 -18.66
N TRP A 218 -12.46 35.13 -19.20
CA TRP A 218 -12.61 33.70 -18.90
C TRP A 218 -11.39 32.86 -19.29
N THR A 219 -10.62 33.27 -20.30
CA THR A 219 -9.36 32.61 -20.65
C THR A 219 -8.37 32.65 -19.49
N GLN A 220 -8.20 33.82 -18.86
CA GLN A 220 -7.29 33.96 -17.72
C GLN A 220 -7.79 33.16 -16.51
N VAL A 221 -9.10 33.15 -16.25
CA VAL A 221 -9.72 32.30 -15.22
C VAL A 221 -9.39 30.83 -15.49
N ALA A 222 -9.62 30.36 -16.71
CA ALA A 222 -9.37 28.97 -17.11
C ALA A 222 -7.87 28.60 -16.99
N THR A 223 -6.96 29.50 -17.34
CA THR A 223 -5.52 29.28 -17.16
C THR A 223 -5.15 29.17 -15.68
N CYS A 224 -5.65 30.08 -14.83
CA CYS A 224 -5.39 30.03 -13.39
C CYS A 224 -5.97 28.77 -12.74
N PHE A 225 -7.21 28.41 -13.12
CA PHE A 225 -7.86 27.20 -12.67
C PHE A 225 -7.10 25.94 -13.11
N GLY A 226 -6.69 25.86 -14.39
CA GLY A 226 -5.90 24.76 -14.92
C GLY A 226 -4.53 24.63 -14.25
N PHE A 227 -3.89 25.77 -13.94
CA PHE A 227 -2.66 25.78 -13.15
C PHE A 227 -2.88 25.25 -11.73
N GLY A 228 -3.98 25.65 -11.07
CA GLY A 228 -4.39 25.11 -9.78
C GLY A 228 -4.62 23.60 -9.80
N LEU A 229 -5.30 23.10 -10.85
CA LEU A 229 -5.53 21.66 -11.05
C LEU A 229 -4.21 20.89 -11.25
N PHE A 230 -3.27 21.45 -12.01
CA PHE A 230 -1.94 20.86 -12.14
C PHE A 230 -1.19 20.85 -10.79
N LEU A 231 -1.19 21.96 -10.06
CA LEU A 231 -0.59 22.05 -8.73
C LEU A 231 -1.19 21.04 -7.75
N TRP A 232 -2.50 20.77 -7.84
CA TRP A 232 -3.13 19.74 -7.04
C TRP A 232 -2.45 18.38 -7.21
N SER A 233 -2.12 17.97 -8.45
CA SER A 233 -1.45 16.66 -8.66
C SER A 233 -0.13 16.54 -7.89
N LEU A 234 0.61 17.66 -7.73
CA LEU A 234 1.83 17.70 -6.94
C LEU A 234 1.52 17.71 -5.44
N VAL A 235 0.51 18.47 -5.01
CA VAL A 235 0.05 18.50 -3.61
C VAL A 235 -0.45 17.13 -3.16
N GLU A 236 -1.21 16.42 -3.99
CA GLU A 236 -1.62 15.03 -3.80
C GLU A 236 -0.41 14.16 -3.48
N TYR A 237 0.59 14.15 -4.36
CA TYR A 237 1.81 13.36 -4.18
C TYR A 237 2.53 13.71 -2.88
N VAL A 238 2.71 15.00 -2.60
CA VAL A 238 3.43 15.48 -1.42
C VAL A 238 2.68 15.14 -0.13
N LEU A 239 1.36 15.36 -0.07
CA LEU A 239 0.57 15.03 1.11
C LEU A 239 0.53 13.52 1.32
N HIS A 240 0.34 12.74 0.25
CA HIS A 240 0.29 11.28 0.36
C HIS A 240 1.62 10.71 0.88
N ARG A 241 2.75 11.16 0.31
CA ARG A 241 4.09 10.68 0.69
C ARG A 241 4.58 11.19 2.04
N PHE A 242 4.39 12.47 2.35
CA PHE A 242 5.08 13.12 3.49
C PHE A 242 4.17 13.47 4.67
N LEU A 243 2.85 13.36 4.52
CA LEU A 243 1.89 13.58 5.61
C LEU A 243 1.09 12.33 5.93
N PHE A 244 0.53 11.67 4.91
CA PHE A 244 -0.27 10.46 5.09
C PHE A 244 0.61 9.25 5.39
N HIS A 245 1.75 9.11 4.70
CA HIS A 245 2.84 8.17 5.00
C HIS A 245 3.99 8.83 5.78
N LEU A 246 3.66 9.53 6.88
CA LEU A 246 4.69 10.13 7.73
C LEU A 246 5.65 9.06 8.30
N ASP A 247 5.13 7.85 8.54
CA ASP A 247 5.83 6.59 8.80
C ASP A 247 7.12 6.74 9.63
N GLY A 248 8.30 6.65 8.99
CA GLY A 248 9.58 6.74 9.70
C GLY A 248 9.74 7.99 10.58
N TYR A 249 9.13 9.10 10.16
CA TYR A 249 9.14 10.40 10.86
C TYR A 249 7.99 10.58 11.86
N LEU A 250 7.07 9.61 11.98
CA LEU A 250 5.99 9.64 12.96
C LEU A 250 6.62 9.75 14.37
N PRO A 251 6.18 10.67 15.23
CA PRO A 251 6.70 10.73 16.59
C PRO A 251 6.11 9.58 17.41
N ASP A 252 6.96 8.94 18.22
CA ASP A 252 6.59 7.79 19.05
C ASP A 252 5.79 8.23 20.30
N ASN A 253 4.57 8.69 20.07
CA ASN A 253 3.62 9.05 21.10
C ASN A 253 2.18 8.88 20.60
N ARG A 254 1.25 8.72 21.55
CA ARG A 254 -0.17 8.51 21.26
C ARG A 254 -0.83 9.58 20.39
N VAL A 255 -0.37 10.84 20.46
CA VAL A 255 -0.97 11.94 19.69
C VAL A 255 -0.60 11.78 18.22
N GLY A 256 0.69 11.57 17.93
CA GLY A 256 1.18 11.32 16.57
C GLY A 256 0.50 10.10 15.95
N ILE A 257 0.51 8.97 16.67
CA ILE A 257 -0.12 7.72 16.23
C ILE A 257 -1.62 7.90 15.95
N THR A 258 -2.34 8.58 16.83
CA THR A 258 -3.78 8.82 16.64
C THR A 258 -4.05 9.75 15.46
N LEU A 259 -3.25 10.81 15.28
CA LEU A 259 -3.39 11.70 14.13
C LEU A 259 -3.12 10.97 12.81
N HIS A 260 -2.06 10.16 12.73
CA HIS A 260 -1.79 9.32 11.57
C HIS A 260 -2.94 8.36 11.27
N PHE A 261 -3.48 7.71 12.31
CA PHE A 261 -4.63 6.81 12.17
C PHE A 261 -5.85 7.51 11.56
N LEU A 262 -6.14 8.74 11.98
CA LEU A 262 -7.28 9.52 11.48
C LEU A 262 -7.05 10.12 10.09
N LEU A 263 -5.80 10.43 9.73
CA LEU A 263 -5.44 11.01 8.42
C LEU A 263 -5.44 9.97 7.31
N HIS A 264 -4.82 8.82 7.53
CA HIS A 264 -4.69 7.80 6.49
C HIS A 264 -4.59 6.36 7.01
N GLY A 265 -4.09 6.15 8.23
CA GLY A 265 -3.91 4.80 8.77
C GLY A 265 -5.19 3.98 8.83
N VAL A 266 -6.35 4.57 9.16
CA VAL A 266 -7.64 3.85 9.15
C VAL A 266 -8.02 3.33 7.77
N HIS A 267 -7.61 4.05 6.71
CA HIS A 267 -7.86 3.61 5.34
C HIS A 267 -6.98 2.41 4.98
N HIS A 268 -5.67 2.43 5.27
CA HIS A 268 -4.82 1.24 5.08
C HIS A 268 -5.24 0.05 5.94
N TYR A 269 -5.74 0.33 7.15
CA TYR A 269 -6.18 -0.72 8.07
C TYR A 269 -7.51 -1.35 7.61
N LEU A 270 -8.42 -0.58 7.02
CA LEU A 270 -9.73 -1.03 6.52
C LEU A 270 -10.00 -0.47 5.10
N PRO A 271 -9.28 -0.93 4.06
CA PRO A 271 -9.29 -0.28 2.74
C PRO A 271 -10.62 -0.39 2.01
N MET A 272 -11.43 -1.40 2.34
CA MET A 272 -12.75 -1.66 1.74
C MET A 272 -13.92 -1.08 2.56
N ASP A 273 -13.65 -0.26 3.58
CA ASP A 273 -14.69 0.49 4.31
C ASP A 273 -15.14 1.72 3.49
N ARG A 274 -16.34 1.61 2.91
CA ARG A 274 -16.93 2.63 2.02
C ARG A 274 -17.09 4.02 2.64
N TYR A 275 -17.11 4.12 3.96
CA TYR A 275 -17.34 5.39 4.65
C TYR A 275 -16.07 5.98 5.26
N ARG A 276 -14.92 5.30 5.14
CA ARG A 276 -13.63 5.70 5.74
C ARG A 276 -12.47 5.76 4.75
N LEU A 277 -12.80 6.16 3.53
CA LEU A 277 -11.82 6.34 2.47
C LEU A 277 -11.67 7.83 2.13
N VAL A 278 -12.76 8.49 1.76
CA VAL A 278 -12.73 9.91 1.38
C VAL A 278 -12.51 10.79 2.61
N MET A 279 -11.86 11.94 2.42
CA MET A 279 -11.56 12.83 3.52
C MET A 279 -12.83 13.47 4.10
N PRO A 280 -13.09 13.33 5.42
CA PRO A 280 -14.20 14.02 6.06
C PRO A 280 -14.04 15.55 5.89
N PRO A 281 -15.11 16.30 5.54
CA PRO A 281 -15.01 17.73 5.32
C PRO A 281 -14.35 18.51 6.46
N THR A 282 -14.59 18.10 7.71
CA THR A 282 -13.97 18.70 8.91
C THR A 282 -12.45 18.64 8.86
N LEU A 283 -11.89 17.48 8.48
CA LEU A 283 -10.44 17.29 8.37
C LEU A 283 -9.89 18.01 7.13
N PHE A 284 -10.62 17.95 6.02
CA PHE A 284 -10.24 18.63 4.79
C PHE A 284 -10.14 20.15 4.95
N VAL A 285 -11.06 20.80 5.69
CA VAL A 285 -10.95 22.25 5.99
C VAL A 285 -9.61 22.57 6.66
N VAL A 286 -9.19 21.77 7.64
CA VAL A 286 -7.92 21.97 8.34
C VAL A 286 -6.75 21.85 7.38
N LEU A 287 -6.74 20.84 6.51
CA LEU A 287 -5.68 20.62 5.52
C LEU A 287 -5.68 21.67 4.40
N ALA A 288 -6.84 22.14 3.95
CA ALA A 288 -6.98 23.10 2.85
C ALA A 288 -6.68 24.56 3.27
N THR A 289 -6.94 24.92 4.53
CA THR A 289 -6.73 26.27 5.08
C THR A 289 -5.30 26.82 4.86
N PRO A 290 -4.20 26.07 5.14
CA PRO A 290 -2.86 26.57 4.86
C PRO A 290 -2.62 26.81 3.36
N PHE A 291 -3.18 25.99 2.45
CA PHE A 291 -3.07 26.21 1.01
C PHE A 291 -3.86 27.43 0.54
N TRP A 292 -5.03 27.72 1.12
CA TRP A 292 -5.76 28.96 0.86
C TRP A 292 -4.91 30.18 1.20
N LYS A 293 -4.32 30.19 2.41
CA LYS A 293 -3.44 31.27 2.87
C LYS A 293 -2.19 31.39 1.99
N LEU A 294 -1.59 30.26 1.60
CA LEU A 294 -0.42 30.24 0.74
C LEU A 294 -0.73 30.81 -0.66
N ALA A 295 -1.85 30.40 -1.28
CA ALA A 295 -2.27 30.94 -2.57
C ALA A 295 -2.44 32.47 -2.51
N HIS A 296 -3.07 32.98 -1.45
CA HIS A 296 -3.26 34.43 -1.25
C HIS A 296 -1.98 35.17 -0.85
N ALA A 297 -0.99 34.48 -0.27
CA ALA A 297 0.32 35.06 -0.02
C ALA A 297 1.16 35.14 -1.30
N ILE A 298 1.14 34.10 -2.13
CA ILE A 298 1.88 34.07 -3.41
C ILE A 298 1.27 35.08 -4.38
N PHE A 299 -0.05 35.08 -4.54
CA PHE A 299 -0.77 35.96 -5.46
C PHE A 299 -1.37 37.18 -4.74
N TYR A 300 -0.63 37.75 -3.77
CA TYR A 300 -1.12 38.83 -2.90
C TYR A 300 -1.60 40.07 -3.67
N TRP A 301 -1.10 40.30 -4.89
CA TRP A 301 -1.46 41.44 -5.72
C TRP A 301 -2.81 41.27 -6.44
N ASN A 302 -3.35 40.05 -6.52
CA ASN A 302 -4.64 39.80 -7.15
C ASN A 302 -5.40 38.66 -6.44
N TRP A 303 -6.34 39.06 -5.58
CA TRP A 303 -7.20 38.15 -4.83
C TRP A 303 -8.00 37.19 -5.72
N HIS A 304 -8.49 37.66 -6.87
CA HIS A 304 -9.27 36.86 -7.81
C HIS A 304 -8.40 35.79 -8.51
N MET A 305 -7.13 36.11 -8.80
CA MET A 305 -6.18 35.12 -9.31
C MET A 305 -5.86 34.06 -8.25
N ALA A 306 -5.60 34.46 -7.01
CA ALA A 306 -5.38 33.53 -5.89
C ALA A 306 -6.57 32.58 -5.71
N THR A 307 -7.79 33.12 -5.79
CA THR A 307 -9.04 32.37 -5.68
C THR A 307 -9.22 31.40 -6.84
N ALA A 308 -8.98 31.83 -8.10
CA ALA A 308 -9.08 30.94 -9.27
C ALA A 308 -8.11 29.76 -9.19
N VAL A 309 -6.85 29.99 -8.80
CA VAL A 309 -5.85 28.92 -8.60
C VAL A 309 -6.29 27.98 -7.48
N PHE A 310 -6.75 28.51 -6.34
CA PHE A 310 -7.23 27.68 -5.25
C PHE A 310 -8.45 26.85 -5.65
N CYS A 311 -9.44 27.43 -6.34
CA CYS A 311 -10.61 26.70 -6.84
C CYS A 311 -10.23 25.58 -7.81
N GLY A 312 -9.25 25.81 -8.69
CA GLY A 312 -8.68 24.75 -9.54
C GLY A 312 -8.04 23.62 -8.73
N GLY A 313 -7.32 23.97 -7.66
CA GLY A 313 -6.73 23.00 -6.74
C GLY A 313 -7.77 22.17 -5.98
N ILE A 314 -8.82 22.81 -5.43
CA ILE A 314 -9.91 22.11 -4.74
C ILE A 314 -10.73 21.24 -5.72
N PHE A 315 -10.90 21.67 -6.97
CA PHE A 315 -11.49 20.81 -7.99
C PHE A 315 -10.62 19.58 -8.26
N GLY A 316 -9.29 19.75 -8.33
CA GLY A 316 -8.35 18.63 -8.38
C GLY A 316 -8.51 17.66 -7.21
N TYR A 317 -8.66 18.19 -5.99
CA TYR A 317 -8.96 17.37 -4.81
C TYR A 317 -10.24 16.56 -4.96
N ILE A 318 -11.33 17.16 -5.45
CA ILE A 318 -12.59 16.44 -5.68
C ILE A 318 -12.36 15.29 -6.68
N CYS A 319 -11.64 15.54 -7.77
CA CYS A 319 -11.27 14.49 -8.72
C CYS A 319 -10.44 13.39 -8.06
N TYR A 320 -9.46 13.75 -7.23
CA TYR A 320 -8.62 12.80 -6.49
C TYR A 320 -9.44 11.90 -5.56
N ASP A 321 -10.27 12.47 -4.68
CA ASP A 321 -11.00 11.67 -3.67
C ASP A 321 -12.02 10.74 -4.34
N LEU A 322 -12.65 11.21 -5.42
CA LEU A 322 -13.55 10.38 -6.22
C LEU A 322 -12.80 9.26 -6.96
N THR A 323 -11.67 9.58 -7.61
CA THR A 323 -10.81 8.57 -8.24
C THR A 323 -10.39 7.53 -7.21
N HIS A 324 -9.82 7.97 -6.09
CA HIS A 324 -9.39 7.11 -5.00
C HIS A 324 -10.51 6.16 -4.54
N TYR A 325 -11.71 6.70 -4.29
CA TYR A 325 -12.85 5.90 -3.89
C TYR A 325 -13.21 4.83 -4.92
N PHE A 326 -13.31 5.20 -6.19
CA PHE A 326 -13.72 4.28 -7.26
C PHE A 326 -12.64 3.26 -7.64
N LEU A 327 -11.35 3.56 -7.41
CA LEU A 327 -10.27 2.58 -7.55
C LEU A 327 -10.47 1.38 -6.61
N HIS A 328 -10.94 1.61 -5.38
CA HIS A 328 -11.25 0.53 -4.43
C HIS A 328 -12.61 -0.14 -4.70
N HIS A 329 -13.64 0.63 -5.03
CA HIS A 329 -15.03 0.16 -4.89
C HIS A 329 -15.77 -0.15 -6.20
N GLN A 330 -15.14 0.03 -7.36
CA GLN A 330 -15.80 -0.19 -8.65
C GLN A 330 -14.97 -1.07 -9.58
N ASN A 331 -15.67 -1.69 -10.54
CA ASN A 331 -15.04 -2.29 -11.71
C ASN A 331 -14.92 -1.22 -12.79
N LEU A 332 -13.70 -0.72 -12.96
CA LEU A 332 -13.43 0.44 -13.80
C LEU A 332 -13.22 0.05 -15.28
N PRO A 333 -13.41 1.00 -16.23
CA PRO A 333 -13.09 0.78 -17.63
C PRO A 333 -11.62 0.39 -17.85
N LEU A 334 -11.33 -0.31 -18.95
CA LEU A 334 -10.00 -0.89 -19.25
C LEU A 334 -8.85 0.10 -19.09
N TRP A 335 -9.01 1.34 -19.56
CA TRP A 335 -7.99 2.38 -19.49
C TRP A 335 -7.70 2.91 -18.08
N TYR A 336 -8.55 2.58 -17.09
CA TYR A 336 -8.37 2.97 -15.68
C TYR A 336 -8.04 1.77 -14.78
N LYS A 337 -8.13 0.53 -15.30
CA LYS A 337 -7.79 -0.69 -14.55
C LYS A 337 -6.32 -0.75 -14.17
N GLU A 338 -5.43 -0.22 -15.00
CA GLU A 338 -3.99 -0.15 -14.67
C GLU A 338 -3.75 0.71 -13.42
N LEU A 339 -4.42 1.87 -13.34
CA LEU A 339 -4.34 2.75 -12.18
C LEU A 339 -4.94 2.07 -10.94
N LYS A 340 -6.05 1.33 -11.10
CA LYS A 340 -6.63 0.52 -10.01
C LYS A 340 -5.62 -0.51 -9.50
N LYS A 341 -5.02 -1.30 -10.39
CA LYS A 341 -4.02 -2.30 -10.02
C LYS A 341 -2.83 -1.66 -9.31
N TYR A 342 -2.37 -0.51 -9.79
CA TYR A 342 -1.25 0.22 -9.20
C TYR A 342 -1.57 0.71 -7.78
N HIS A 343 -2.74 1.31 -7.58
CA HIS A 343 -3.15 1.79 -6.27
C HIS A 343 -3.42 0.64 -5.28
N LEU A 344 -4.04 -0.45 -5.74
CA LEU A 344 -4.20 -1.64 -4.88
C LEU A 344 -2.85 -2.26 -4.53
N ALA A 345 -1.87 -2.26 -5.45
CA ALA A 345 -0.52 -2.71 -5.12
C ALA A 345 0.14 -1.88 -4.02
N HIS A 346 -0.12 -0.56 -3.98
CA HIS A 346 0.32 0.30 -2.87
C HIS A 346 -0.28 -0.14 -1.52
N HIS A 347 -1.55 -0.52 -1.48
CA HIS A 347 -2.19 -1.00 -0.25
C HIS A 347 -1.72 -2.38 0.20
N PHE A 348 -1.52 -3.31 -0.74
CA PHE A 348 -1.41 -4.74 -0.41
C PHE A 348 -0.03 -5.35 -0.63
N LEU A 349 0.82 -4.73 -1.48
CA LEU A 349 2.19 -5.16 -1.74
C LEU A 349 3.17 -4.25 -0.99
N ASP A 350 3.21 -2.96 -1.35
CA ASP A 350 4.21 -2.04 -0.83
C ASP A 350 3.68 -0.61 -0.73
N TYR A 351 3.46 -0.16 0.52
CA TYR A 351 2.94 1.16 0.83
C TYR A 351 4.04 2.25 0.83
N GLU A 352 5.32 1.87 0.71
CA GLU A 352 6.45 2.82 0.68
C GLU A 352 6.68 3.40 -0.73
N LEU A 353 5.93 2.93 -1.72
CA LEU A 353 5.96 3.35 -3.12
C LEU A 353 4.54 3.57 -3.64
N GLY A 354 4.38 4.23 -4.79
CA GLY A 354 3.08 4.40 -5.44
C GLY A 354 2.17 5.43 -4.80
N PHE A 355 2.71 6.61 -4.48
CA PHE A 355 1.97 7.68 -3.81
C PHE A 355 1.04 8.44 -4.77
N GLY A 356 1.20 8.30 -6.09
CA GLY A 356 0.30 8.90 -7.07
C GLY A 356 -1.00 8.11 -7.23
N VAL A 357 -2.13 8.71 -6.85
CA VAL A 357 -3.46 8.07 -6.93
C VAL A 357 -4.19 8.45 -8.21
N THR A 358 -4.12 9.71 -8.63
CA THR A 358 -4.70 10.17 -9.90
C THR A 358 -3.83 9.84 -11.11
N SER A 359 -2.51 9.75 -10.91
CA SER A 359 -1.55 9.36 -11.94
C SER A 359 -0.20 8.93 -11.35
N LYS A 360 0.57 8.14 -12.11
CA LYS A 360 1.95 7.75 -11.77
C LYS A 360 3.00 8.83 -12.07
N PHE A 361 2.58 10.02 -12.51
CA PHE A 361 3.48 11.03 -13.06
C PHE A 361 4.55 11.45 -12.06
N TRP A 362 4.14 11.84 -10.85
CA TRP A 362 5.09 12.27 -9.81
C TRP A 362 5.90 11.12 -9.23
N ASP A 363 5.35 9.91 -9.17
CA ASP A 363 6.12 8.71 -8.81
C ASP A 363 7.30 8.48 -9.77
N ARG A 364 7.10 8.63 -11.08
CA ARG A 364 8.18 8.54 -12.07
C ARG A 364 9.23 9.64 -11.90
N ILE A 365 8.78 10.88 -11.68
CA ILE A 365 9.67 12.03 -11.53
C ILE A 365 10.53 11.89 -10.26
N PHE A 366 9.96 11.38 -9.17
CA PHE A 366 10.63 11.29 -7.87
C PHE A 366 11.14 9.89 -7.51
N GLY A 367 11.08 8.93 -8.44
CA GLY A 367 11.62 7.59 -8.27
C GLY A 367 10.89 6.73 -7.24
N THR A 368 9.56 6.87 -7.13
CA THR A 368 8.70 6.08 -6.23
C THR A 368 7.66 5.24 -6.97
N GLU A 369 7.91 4.90 -8.24
CA GLU A 369 6.98 4.08 -9.03
C GLU A 369 6.97 2.63 -8.54
N LEU A 370 5.78 2.09 -8.24
CA LEU A 370 5.61 0.66 -7.97
C LEU A 370 5.80 -0.15 -9.25
N VAL A 371 6.83 -0.99 -9.26
CA VAL A 371 7.05 -1.95 -10.35
C VAL A 371 6.20 -3.19 -10.09
N THR A 372 4.94 -3.15 -10.54
CA THR A 372 4.11 -4.35 -10.51
C THR A 372 4.51 -5.26 -11.66
N VAL A 373 5.00 -6.48 -11.39
CA VAL A 373 5.23 -7.50 -12.43
C VAL A 373 3.86 -7.87 -13.02
N VAL A 374 3.50 -7.29 -14.16
CA VAL A 374 2.27 -7.64 -14.88
C VAL A 374 2.60 -8.80 -15.80
N LYS A 375 1.99 -9.98 -15.54
CA LYS A 375 1.80 -11.01 -16.58
C LYS A 375 1.07 -10.35 -17.75
N SER A 376 1.78 -10.11 -18.85
CA SER A 376 1.14 -9.83 -20.13
C SER A 376 0.40 -11.10 -20.55
N SER A 377 -0.92 -10.99 -20.61
CA SER A 377 -1.85 -12.02 -21.10
C SER A 377 -1.63 -12.35 -22.57
#